data_AF-A0A0F9HCE9-F1
#
_entry.id   AF-A0A0F9HCE9-F1
#
_cell.length_a   1.000
_cell.length_b   1.000
_cell.length_c   1.000
_cell.angle_alpha   90.00
_cell.angle_beta   90.00
_cell.angle_gamma   90.00
#
_symmetry.space_group_name_H-M   'P 1'
#
loop_
_entity.id
_entity.type
_entity.pdbx_description
1 polymer ?
#
loop_
_entity_poly.entity_id
_entity_poly.type
_entity_poly.pdbx_seq_one_letter_code
_entity_poly.pdbx_strand_id
1 'polypeptide(L)'
;LIREIKEELSVDIDLLRMPPHIQSNIFTQHFVIVAFECLLAEEAPPPRSSVVSIQQVRWIPRSETYHLDVMPGTLEFLECLDYETVQMLH
;
A
#
# COMPACT_ATOMS: atom_id res chain seq x y z
N LEU A 1 9.20 0.45 -6.42
CA LEU A 1 8.24 -0.47 -5.77
C LEU A 1 8.70 -1.92 -5.67
N ILE A 2 8.58 -2.80 -6.69
CA ILE A 2 8.84 -4.27 -6.52
C ILE A 2 10.19 -4.54 -5.86
N ARG A 3 11.25 -3.89 -6.37
CA ARG A 3 12.60 -3.98 -5.80
C ARG A 3 12.64 -3.52 -4.33
N GLU A 4 11.99 -2.41 -3.99
CA GLU A 4 11.96 -1.88 -2.62
C GLU A 4 11.23 -2.83 -1.68
N ILE A 5 10.07 -3.37 -2.08
CA ILE A 5 9.33 -4.38 -1.30
C ILE A 5 10.20 -5.64 -1.07
N LYS A 6 10.93 -6.08 -2.10
CA LYS A 6 11.84 -7.23 -1.94
C LYS A 6 12.99 -6.92 -0.98
N GLU A 7 13.59 -5.74 -1.09
CA GLU A 7 14.71 -5.29 -0.25
C GLU A 7 14.29 -5.06 1.21
N GLU A 8 13.08 -4.52 1.44
CA GLU A 8 12.60 -4.09 2.76
C GLU A 8 11.75 -5.13 3.50
N LEU A 9 11.01 -5.98 2.76
CA LEU A 9 10.07 -6.96 3.30
C LEU A 9 10.41 -8.41 2.94
N SER A 10 11.51 -8.64 2.22
CA SER A 10 12.00 -9.98 1.83
C SER A 10 10.97 -10.85 1.11
N VAL A 11 10.02 -10.24 0.41
CA VAL A 11 8.89 -10.93 -0.23
C VAL A 11 8.75 -10.49 -1.69
N ASP A 12 8.35 -11.43 -2.54
CA ASP A 12 8.00 -11.13 -3.94
C ASP A 12 6.52 -10.79 -4.04
N ILE A 13 6.21 -9.83 -4.91
CA ILE A 13 4.85 -9.35 -5.14
C ILE A 13 4.54 -9.26 -6.63
N ASP A 14 3.27 -9.44 -6.96
CA ASP A 14 2.70 -9.16 -8.26
C ASP A 14 1.91 -7.84 -8.19
N LEU A 15 2.14 -6.95 -9.16
CA LEU A 15 1.40 -5.69 -9.27
C LEU A 15 0.06 -5.95 -9.96
N LEU A 16 -1.05 -5.60 -9.33
CA LEU A 16 -2.38 -5.72 -9.92
C LEU A 16 -2.75 -4.45 -10.69
N ARG A 17 -2.75 -3.32 -9.99
CA ARG A 17 -3.16 -2.03 -10.56
C ARG A 17 -2.61 -0.86 -9.75
N MET A 18 -2.78 0.33 -10.29
CA MET A 18 -2.41 1.60 -9.67
C MET A 18 -3.69 2.42 -9.47
N PRO A 19 -4.16 2.62 -8.23
CA PRO A 19 -5.22 3.58 -7.93
C PRO A 19 -4.84 5.02 -8.36
N PRO A 20 -5.81 5.95 -8.44
CA PRO A 20 -5.54 7.35 -8.77
C PRO A 20 -4.43 7.93 -7.89
N HIS A 21 -3.43 8.56 -8.51
CA HIS A 21 -2.33 9.17 -7.78
C HIS A 21 -2.79 10.40 -6.99
N ILE A 22 -2.10 10.69 -5.89
CA ILE A 22 -2.37 11.86 -5.06
C ILE A 22 -1.19 12.81 -5.16
N GLN A 23 -1.47 14.05 -5.54
CA GLN A 23 -0.47 15.11 -5.51
C GLN A 23 -0.50 15.77 -4.12
N SER A 24 0.60 15.63 -3.38
CA SER A 24 0.79 16.30 -2.09
C SER A 24 1.82 17.41 -2.27
N ASN A 25 1.39 18.66 -2.12
CA ASN A 25 2.28 19.81 -2.17
C ASN A 25 2.56 20.24 -0.72
N ILE A 26 3.81 20.10 -0.28
CA ILE A 26 4.23 20.54 1.05
C ILE A 26 5.27 21.66 0.85
N PHE A 27 4.87 22.90 1.16
CA PHE A 27 5.67 24.12 0.92
C PHE A 27 6.12 24.29 -0.55
N THR A 28 7.44 24.36 -0.79
CA THR A 28 8.09 24.53 -2.10
C THR A 28 8.41 23.20 -2.80
N GLN A 29 8.10 22.06 -2.16
CA GLN A 29 8.38 20.74 -2.70
C GLN A 29 7.08 20.10 -3.19
N HIS A 30 7.13 19.61 -4.43
CA HIS A 30 6.03 18.90 -5.06
C HIS A 30 6.29 17.40 -4.96
N PHE A 31 5.39 16.70 -4.27
CA PHE A 31 5.44 15.24 -4.18
C PHE A 31 4.25 14.65 -4.93
N VAL A 32 4.54 13.62 -5.72
CA VAL A 32 3.51 12.73 -6.27
C VAL A 32 3.62 11.43 -5.51
N ILE A 33 2.57 11.10 -4.76
CA ILE A 33 2.48 9.83 -4.06
C ILE A 33 1.72 8.88 -4.98
N VAL A 34 2.29 7.71 -5.22
CA VAL A 34 1.69 6.67 -6.04
C VAL A 34 1.52 5.42 -5.19
N ALA A 35 0.29 4.92 -5.14
CA ALA A 35 -0.03 3.64 -4.52
C ALA A 35 -0.21 2.57 -5.60
N PHE A 36 0.06 1.32 -5.24
CA PHE A 36 -0.20 0.17 -6.10
C PHE A 36 -0.88 -0.91 -5.27
N GLU A 37 -1.92 -1.49 -5.84
CA GLU A 37 -2.50 -2.72 -5.32
C GLU A 37 -1.62 -3.89 -5.76
N CYS A 38 -1.23 -4.71 -4.80
CA CYS A 38 -0.27 -5.80 -5.00
C CYS A 38 -0.80 -7.07 -4.35
N LEU A 39 -0.43 -8.23 -4.90
CA LEU A 39 -0.57 -9.52 -4.26
C LEU A 39 0.82 -10.05 -3.88
N LEU A 40 0.87 -10.89 -2.85
CA LEU A 40 2.05 -11.72 -2.64
C LEU A 40 2.12 -12.74 -3.79
N ALA A 41 3.32 -12.96 -4.33
CA ALA A 41 3.52 -13.99 -5.35
C ALA A 41 3.13 -15.39 -4.82
N GLU A 42 2.82 -16.30 -5.73
CA GLU A 42 2.47 -17.68 -5.38
C GLU A 42 3.60 -18.31 -4.54
N GLU A 43 3.24 -18.96 -3.42
CA GLU A 43 4.18 -19.55 -2.45
C GLU A 43 5.14 -18.57 -1.74
N ALA A 44 4.97 -17.25 -1.90
CA ALA A 44 5.80 -16.27 -1.22
C ALA A 44 5.66 -16.39 0.31
N PRO A 45 6.76 -16.26 1.07
CA PRO A 45 6.68 -16.29 2.52
C PRO A 45 5.92 -15.07 3.04
N PRO A 46 5.37 -15.11 4.26
CA PRO A 46 4.82 -13.93 4.90
C PRO A 46 5.86 -12.80 4.95
N PRO A 47 5.49 -11.54 4.70
CA PRO A 47 6.42 -10.42 4.69
C PRO A 47 7.12 -10.27 6.03
N ARG A 48 8.43 -10.02 6.00
CA ARG A 48 9.24 -9.79 7.20
C ARG A 48 10.15 -8.62 6.96
N SER A 49 10.18 -7.70 7.91
CA SER A 49 11.13 -6.59 7.86
C SER A 49 12.57 -7.11 7.72
N SER A 50 13.26 -6.67 6.67
CA SER A 50 14.70 -6.87 6.48
C SER A 50 15.51 -5.60 6.79
N VAL A 51 14.85 -4.51 7.19
CA VAL A 51 15.47 -3.20 7.41
C VAL A 51 15.03 -2.58 8.74
N VAL A 52 15.94 -1.84 9.39
CA VAL A 52 15.70 -1.23 10.71
C VAL A 52 14.61 -0.15 10.67
N SER A 53 14.35 0.44 9.49
CA SER A 53 13.30 1.44 9.29
C SER A 53 11.88 0.87 9.47
N ILE A 54 11.67 -0.43 9.27
CA ILE A 54 10.38 -1.09 9.43
C ILE A 54 10.33 -1.80 10.78
N GLN A 55 9.62 -1.20 11.72
CA GLN A 55 9.50 -1.72 13.09
C GLN A 55 8.55 -2.91 13.21
N GLN A 56 7.47 -2.93 12.42
CA GLN A 56 6.45 -3.96 12.48
C GLN A 56 5.75 -4.14 11.12
N VAL A 57 5.34 -5.37 10.84
CA VAL A 57 4.46 -5.72 9.73
C VAL A 57 3.27 -6.47 10.29
N ARG A 58 2.06 -6.00 9.98
CA ARG A 58 0.82 -6.59 10.49
C ARG A 58 -0.20 -6.69 9.36
N TRP A 59 -0.88 -7.82 9.32
CA TRP A 59 -2.11 -7.95 8.55
C TRP A 59 -3.23 -7.27 9.33
N ILE A 60 -3.95 -6.38 8.67
CA ILE A 60 -5.02 -5.58 9.28
C ILE A 60 -6.31 -5.90 8.53
N PRO A 61 -7.39 -6.28 9.22
CA PRO A 61 -8.70 -6.44 8.60
C PRO A 61 -9.14 -5.14 7.91
N ARG A 62 -9.84 -5.27 6.77
CA ARG A 62 -10.33 -4.10 6.03
C ARG A 62 -11.20 -3.17 6.89
N SER A 63 -11.98 -3.73 7.81
CA SER A 63 -12.82 -3.02 8.77
C SER A 63 -12.06 -2.36 9.93
N GLU A 64 -10.75 -2.32 9.92
CA GLU A 64 -9.97 -1.63 10.96
C GLU A 64 -9.13 -0.48 10.39
N THR A 65 -9.15 -0.30 9.06
CA THR A 65 -8.31 0.67 8.35
C THR A 65 -8.63 2.12 8.73
N TYR A 66 -9.89 2.44 9.00
CA TYR A 66 -10.35 3.77 9.43
C TYR A 66 -9.92 4.17 10.85
N HIS A 67 -9.39 3.23 11.64
CA HIS A 67 -8.84 3.51 12.97
C HIS A 67 -7.32 3.64 12.98
N LEU A 68 -6.68 3.52 11.81
CA LEU A 68 -5.22 3.61 11.70
C LEU A 68 -4.78 5.07 11.68
N ASP A 69 -3.78 5.39 12.50
CA ASP A 69 -3.05 6.64 12.42
C ASP A 69 -2.05 6.53 11.25
N VAL A 70 -2.45 7.06 10.09
CA VAL A 70 -1.69 6.97 8.83
C VAL A 70 -1.29 8.36 8.34
N MET A 71 -0.27 8.39 7.47
CA MET A 71 0.17 9.64 6.88
C MET A 71 -0.91 10.25 5.98
N PRO A 72 -1.01 11.60 5.90
CA PRO A 72 -1.93 12.28 4.99
C PRO A 72 -1.81 11.78 3.55
N GLY A 73 -2.92 11.56 2.85
CA GLY A 73 -2.96 10.93 1.53
C GLY A 73 -3.15 9.41 1.57
N THR A 74 -2.79 8.74 2.69
CA THR A 74 -2.93 7.27 2.78
C THR A 74 -4.39 6.84 2.93
N LEU A 75 -5.21 7.62 3.65
CA LEU A 75 -6.64 7.33 3.81
C LEU A 75 -7.38 7.37 2.47
N GLU A 76 -7.06 8.35 1.65
CA GLU A 76 -7.66 8.53 0.32
C GLU A 76 -7.34 7.34 -0.61
N PHE A 77 -6.12 6.78 -0.54
CA PHE A 77 -5.81 5.53 -1.24
C PHE A 77 -6.57 4.34 -0.68
N LEU A 78 -6.73 4.27 0.64
CA LEU A 78 -7.52 3.22 1.26
C LEU A 78 -8.96 3.31 0.77
N GLU A 79 -9.60 4.48 0.75
CA GLU A 79 -10.98 4.66 0.24
C GLU A 79 -11.14 4.23 -1.23
N CYS A 80 -10.13 4.45 -2.07
CA CYS A 80 -10.16 4.00 -3.47
C CYS A 80 -10.30 2.47 -3.61
N LEU A 81 -9.77 1.70 -2.65
CA LEU A 81 -9.88 0.23 -2.66
C LEU A 81 -11.35 -0.23 -2.49
N ASP A 82 -12.20 0.54 -1.82
CA ASP A 82 -13.61 0.19 -1.60
C ASP A 82 -14.47 0.48 -2.84
N TYR A 83 -14.14 1.54 -3.59
CA TYR A 83 -14.96 2.01 -4.72
C TYR A 83 -15.05 1.00 -5.88
N GLU A 84 -14.00 0.23 -6.11
CA GLU A 84 -13.95 -0.73 -7.23
C GLU A 84 -14.43 -2.14 -6.85
N THR A 85 -14.48 -2.47 -5.56
CA THR A 85 -15.11 -3.73 -5.09
C THR A 85 -16.60 -3.74 -5.44
N VAL A 86 -17.25 -2.58 -5.45
CA VAL A 86 -18.66 -2.42 -5.83
C VAL A 86 -18.88 -2.61 -7.35
N GLN A 87 -17.88 -2.29 -8.20
CA GLN A 87 -18.02 -2.43 -9.66
C GLN A 87 -17.75 -3.84 -10.18
N MET A 88 -17.01 -4.70 -9.47
CA MET A 88 -16.80 -6.10 -9.87
C MET A 88 -17.95 -7.04 -9.46
N LEU A 89 -18.92 -6.55 -8.69
CA LEU A 89 -20.12 -7.29 -8.27
C LEU A 89 -21.37 -6.95 -9.10
N HIS A 90 -21.24 -6.14 -10.15
CA HIS A 90 -22.32 -5.73 -11.05
C HIS A 90 -22.05 -6.13 -12.51
#